data_AF-A0A9D6PWY5-F1
#
_entry.id   AF-A0A9D6PWY5-F1
#
_cell.length_a   1.000
_cell.length_b   1.000
_cell.length_c   1.000
_cell.angle_alpha   90.00
_cell.angle_beta   90.00
_cell.angle_gamma   90.00
#
_symmetry.space_group_name_H-M   'P 1'
#
loop_
_entity.id
_entity.type
_entity.pdbx_description
1 polymer ?
#
loop_
_entity_poly.entity_id
_entity_poly.type
_entity_poly.pdbx_seq_one_letter_code
_entity_poly.pdbx_strand_id
1 'polypeptide(L)' 'MKRKVYLTFPEILIKEPVIYELGHKFKVVTNVRSASVSTGVGLIALEMDGEKEEVEKAIKHLKDLGIKVKPIEHDVVE' A
#
# COMPACT_ATOMS: atom_id res chain seq x y z
N MET A 1 1.26 -14.73 -2.03
CA MET A 1 2.00 -14.40 -0.79
C MET A 1 1.41 -13.13 -0.23
N LYS A 2 1.23 -13.06 1.09
CA LYS A 2 0.64 -11.89 1.74
C LYS A 2 1.70 -10.96 2.30
N ARG A 3 1.59 -9.67 2.02
CA ARG A 3 2.47 -8.62 2.54
C ARG A 3 1.64 -7.48 3.09
N LYS A 4 1.85 -7.15 4.36
CA LYS A 4 1.22 -6.02 5.03
C LYS A 4 2.18 -4.84 5.10
N VAL A 5 1.71 -3.65 4.72
CA VAL A 5 2.50 -2.41 4.72
C VAL A 5 1.70 -1.24 5.25
N TYR A 6 2.37 -0.33 5.96
CA TYR A 6 1.88 1.02 6.18
C TYR A 6 2.32 1.93 5.02
N LEU A 7 1.36 2.68 4.49
CA LEU A 7 1.53 3.67 3.45
C LEU A 7 1.31 5.06 4.04
N THR A 8 2.22 5.99 3.76
CA THR A 8 2.02 7.42 4.01
C THR A 8 1.90 8.12 2.66
N PHE A 9 0.67 8.52 2.33
CA PHE A 9 0.34 9.28 1.13
C PHE A 9 0.60 10.77 1.37
N PRO A 10 1.40 11.43 0.51
CA PRO A 10 1.45 12.89 0.49
C PRO A 10 0.11 13.47 0.01
N GLU A 11 -0.19 14.70 0.41
CA GLU A 11 -1.44 15.41 0.08
C GLU A 11 -1.84 15.31 -1.41
N ILE A 12 -0.86 15.50 -2.31
CA ILE A 12 -1.07 15.47 -3.76
C ILE A 12 -1.60 14.13 -4.28
N LEU A 13 -1.27 13.01 -3.60
CA LEU A 13 -1.67 11.67 -4.03
C LEU A 13 -2.94 11.15 -3.34
N ILE A 14 -3.49 11.88 -2.36
CA ILE A 14 -4.73 11.47 -1.67
C ILE A 14 -5.93 11.41 -2.63
N LYS A 15 -5.91 12.23 -3.68
CA LYS A 15 -6.98 12.29 -4.70
C LYS A 15 -6.79 11.29 -5.86
N GLU A 16 -5.63 10.61 -5.90
CA GLU A 16 -5.29 9.69 -6.98
C GLU A 16 -5.72 8.26 -6.65
N PRO A 17 -6.21 7.47 -7.63
CA PRO A 17 -6.72 6.12 -7.40
C PRO A 17 -5.60 5.06 -7.25
N VAL A 18 -4.50 5.39 -6.57
CA VAL A 18 -3.26 4.60 -6.58
C VAL A 18 -3.50 3.14 -6.17
N ILE A 19 -4.29 2.89 -5.10
CA ILE A 19 -4.55 1.52 -4.62
C ILE A 19 -5.34 0.71 -5.65
N TYR A 20 -6.32 1.32 -6.32
CA TYR A 20 -7.07 0.69 -7.40
C TYR A 20 -6.13 0.32 -8.56
N GLU A 21 -5.26 1.24 -8.96
CA GLU A 21 -4.31 1.00 -10.05
C GLU A 21 -3.33 -0.14 -9.76
N LEU A 22 -2.99 -0.41 -8.48
CA LEU A 22 -2.10 -1.52 -8.14
C LEU A 22 -2.65 -2.86 -8.62
N GLY A 23 -3.93 -3.14 -8.40
CA GLY A 23 -4.54 -4.43 -8.82
C GLY A 23 -4.73 -4.57 -10.33
N HIS A 24 -4.65 -3.46 -11.06
CA HIS A 24 -4.71 -3.44 -12.52
C HIS A 24 -3.33 -3.50 -13.18
N LYS A 25 -2.33 -2.83 -12.59
CA LYS A 25 -0.96 -2.78 -13.10
C LYS A 25 -0.12 -3.98 -12.67
N PHE A 26 -0.43 -4.57 -11.52
CA PHE A 26 0.27 -5.71 -10.93
C PHE A 26 -0.76 -6.79 -10.61
N LYS A 27 -0.39 -8.06 -10.74
CA LYS A 27 -1.28 -9.20 -10.43
C LYS A 27 -1.37 -9.42 -8.91
N VAL A 28 -1.84 -8.40 -8.21
CA VAL A 28 -2.02 -8.38 -6.75
C VAL A 28 -3.46 -8.03 -6.40
N VAL A 29 -3.99 -8.69 -5.38
CA VAL A 29 -5.24 -8.32 -4.73
C VAL A 29 -4.90 -7.44 -3.54
N THR A 30 -5.55 -6.28 -3.44
CA THR A 30 -5.35 -5.34 -2.34
C THR A 30 -6.50 -5.39 -1.35
N ASN A 31 -6.18 -5.37 -0.06
CA ASN A 31 -7.15 -5.28 1.02
C ASN A 31 -6.75 -4.16 2.00
N VAL A 32 -7.60 -3.14 2.13
CA VAL A 32 -7.38 -2.03 3.07
C VAL A 32 -7.80 -2.50 4.47
N ARG A 33 -6.81 -2.63 5.37
CA ARG A 33 -7.03 -3.06 6.76
C ARG A 33 -7.45 -1.89 7.66
N SER A 34 -6.87 -0.71 7.42
CA SER A 34 -7.29 0.54 8.04
C SER A 34 -6.85 1.72 7.18
N ALA A 35 -7.58 2.83 7.27
CA ALA A 35 -7.24 4.07 6.60
C ALA A 35 -7.65 5.27 7.45
N SER A 36 -6.77 6.26 7.53
CA SER A 36 -7.04 7.58 8.09
C SER A 36 -6.56 8.63 7.11
N VAL A 37 -7.48 9.45 6.63
CA VAL A 37 -7.20 10.49 5.63
C VAL A 37 -7.54 11.84 6.24
N SER A 38 -6.55 12.73 6.25
CA SER A 38 -6.70 14.12 6.66
C SER A 38 -6.35 15.05 5.50
N THR A 39 -6.51 16.37 5.68
CA THR A 39 -6.22 17.36 4.65
C THR A 39 -4.77 17.35 4.16
N GLY A 40 -3.80 16.93 4.98
CA GLY A 40 -2.37 16.97 4.62
C GLY A 40 -1.70 15.60 4.41
N VAL A 41 -2.28 14.52 4.93
CA VAL A 41 -1.66 13.19 4.87
C VAL A 41 -2.70 12.07 4.91
N GLY A 42 -2.45 11.02 4.12
CA GLY A 42 -3.18 9.75 4.19
C GLY A 42 -2.32 8.67 4.82
N LEU A 43 -2.82 8.00 5.85
CA LEU A 43 -2.19 6.85 6.50
C LEU A 43 -3.03 5.61 6.22
N ILE A 44 -2.46 4.61 5.55
CA ILE A 44 -3.20 3.42 5.12
C ILE A 44 -2.41 2.16 5.52
N ALA A 45 -3.06 1.23 6.21
CA ALA A 45 -2.55 -0.13 6.36
C ALA A 45 -3.13 -0.99 5.23
N LEU A 46 -2.26 -1.43 4.31
CA LEU A 46 -2.64 -2.20 3.14
C LEU A 46 -2.05 -3.61 3.22
N GLU A 47 -2.89 -4.61 2.99
CA GLU A 47 -2.46 -5.97 2.68
C GLU A 47 -2.49 -6.17 1.17
N MET A 48 -1.42 -6.73 0.63
CA MET A 48 -1.33 -7.16 -0.76
C MET A 48 -1.12 -8.67 -0.81
N ASP A 49 -1.91 -9.36 -1.64
CA ASP A 49 -1.75 -10.78 -1.91
C ASP A 49 -1.51 -11.02 -3.40
N GLY A 50 -0.45 -11.75 -3.72
CA GLY A 50 -0.09 -12.11 -5.09
C GLY A 50 1.26 -12.82 -5.14
N GLU A 51 1.76 -13.10 -6.34
CA GLU A 51 3.11 -13.66 -6.49
C GLU A 51 4.16 -12.72 -5.90
N LYS A 52 5.24 -13.29 -5.35
CA LYS A 52 6.28 -12.51 -4.65
C LYS A 52 6.82 -11.36 -5.51
N GLU A 53 7.12 -11.65 -6.77
CA GLU A 53 7.64 -10.68 -7.74
C GLU A 53 6.64 -9.55 -8.04
N GLU A 54 5.34 -9.86 -8.10
CA GLU A 54 4.29 -8.88 -8.36
C GLU A 54 4.08 -7.96 -7.15
N VAL A 55 4.13 -8.52 -5.94
CA VAL A 55 4.09 -7.75 -4.69
C VAL A 55 5.32 -6.83 -4.58
N GLU A 56 6.50 -7.31 -4.93
CA GLU A 56 7.74 -6.50 -4.92
C GLU A 56 7.69 -5.36 -5.95
N LYS A 57 7.19 -5.62 -7.17
CA LYS A 57 6.95 -4.59 -8.20
C LYS A 57 5.94 -3.54 -7.72
N ALA A 58 4.83 -3.95 -7.12
CA ALA A 58 3.82 -3.05 -6.58
C ALA A 58 4.40 -2.15 -5.47
N ILE A 59 5.18 -2.71 -4.55
CA ILE A 59 5.87 -1.95 -3.49
C ILE A 59 6.87 -0.96 -4.08
N LYS A 60 7.64 -1.38 -5.09
CA LYS A 60 8.58 -0.48 -5.77
C LYS A 60 7.83 0.68 -6.43
N HIS A 61 6.73 0.41 -7.13
CA HIS A 61 5.92 1.44 -7.77
C HIS A 61 5.38 2.48 -6.78
N LEU A 62 4.87 2.04 -5.62
CA LEU A 62 4.44 2.94 -4.56
C LEU A 62 5.58 3.86 -4.09
N LYS A 63 6.78 3.31 -3.89
CA LYS A 63 7.96 4.11 -3.52
C LYS A 63 8.36 5.09 -4.62
N ASP A 64 8.31 4.67 -5.89
CA ASP A 64 8.63 5.50 -7.06
C ASP A 64 7.64 6.68 -7.21
N LEU A 65 6.38 6.51 -6.79
CA LEU A 65 5.39 7.60 -6.70
C LEU A 65 5.65 8.56 -5.53
N GLY A 66 6.61 8.28 -4.65
CA GLY A 66 6.88 9.08 -3.45
C GLY A 66 6.01 8.71 -2.24
N ILE A 67 5.25 7.61 -2.31
CA ILE A 67 4.52 7.08 -1.15
C ILE A 67 5.50 6.38 -0.23
N LYS A 68 5.50 6.76 1.05
CA LYS A 68 6.36 6.10 2.04
C LYS A 68 5.78 4.74 2.36
N VAL A 69 6.55 3.67 2.13
CA VAL A 69 6.14 2.29 2.41
C VAL A 69 6.97 1.75 3.57
N LYS A 70 6.32 1.34 4.66
CA LYS A 70 6.94 0.62 5.78
C LYS A 70 6.31 -0.76 5.92
N PRO A 71 7.09 -1.84 6.09
CA PRO A 71 6.52 -3.13 6.42
C PRO A 71 5.79 -3.06 7.77
N ILE A 72 4.67 -3.77 7.88
CA ILE A 72 4.14 -4.12 9.20
C ILE A 72 4.96 -5.32 9.65
N GLU A 73 5.99 -5.05 10.46
CA GLU A 73 6.67 -6.11 11.19
C GLU A 73 5.67 -6.67 12.21
N HIS A 74 5.70 -7.98 12.43
CA HIS A 74 4.75 -8.66 13.31
C HIS A 74 4.71 -7.98 14.67
N ASP A 75 3.65 -7.22 14.95
CA ASP A 75 3.22 -6.92 16.30
C ASP A 75 2.06 -7.86 16.65
N VAL A 76 2.44 -8.88 17.43
CA VAL A 76 1.72 -9.46 18.57
C VAL A 76 0.28 -9.96 18.36
N VAL A 77 0.17 -11.30 18.35
CA VAL A 77 -0.96 -12.15 18.80
C VAL A 77 -2.31 -11.97 18.08
N GLU A 78 -2.63 -12.94 17.22
CA GLU A 78 -3.97 -13.55 17.23
C GLU A 78 -3.91 -14.82 18.09
#